data_AF-A0A6B0BI13-F1
#
_entry.id   AF-A0A6B0BI13-F1
#
_cell.length_a   1.000
_cell.length_b   1.000
_cell.length_c   1.000
_cell.angle_alpha   90.00
_cell.angle_beta   90.00
_cell.angle_gamma   90.00
#
_symmetry.space_group_name_H-M   'P 1'
#
loop_
_entity.id
_entity.type
_entity.pdbx_description
1 polymer ?
#
loop_
_entity_poly.entity_id
_entity_poly.type
_entity_poly.pdbx_seq_one_letter_code
_entity_poly.pdbx_strand_id
1 'polypeptide(L)'
;MVINLNDKQTKTSKEGLISVSHPLAAKIGKDVLDQGGNAMDAVIAIQLALNVVEPFASGIGGGGYLLYYEQSTGSITAFDARETAPAHVDKQFYLDDSGEYKSFFDMTTHGKTVAVPAIPKLFDYIHKRYAKLSLEDLINPAIELAIEGHAANWATEKYS
;
A
#
# COMPACT_ATOMS: atom_id res chain seq x y z
N MET A 1 18.77 -5.22 -6.10
CA MET A 1 18.45 -6.20 -7.16
C MET A 1 16.95 -6.46 -7.19
N VAL A 2 16.30 -6.47 -8.36
CA VAL A 2 14.86 -6.78 -8.51
C VAL A 2 14.73 -8.22 -9.01
N ILE A 3 13.88 -9.03 -8.37
CA ILE A 3 13.80 -10.47 -8.63
C ILE A 3 12.41 -10.84 -9.16
N ASN A 4 12.39 -11.64 -10.22
CA ASN A 4 11.17 -12.26 -10.73
C ASN A 4 10.97 -13.62 -10.04
N LEU A 5 9.79 -13.86 -9.46
CA LEU A 5 9.48 -15.07 -8.67
C LEU A 5 9.50 -16.38 -9.49
N ASN A 6 9.58 -16.32 -10.82
CA ASN A 6 9.76 -17.49 -11.66
C ASN A 6 11.20 -18.06 -11.60
N ASP A 7 12.17 -17.29 -11.11
CA ASP A 7 13.50 -17.79 -10.80
C ASP A 7 13.52 -18.39 -9.38
N LYS A 8 13.57 -19.72 -9.28
CA LYS A 8 13.73 -20.47 -8.02
C LYS A 8 15.14 -20.33 -7.42
N GLN A 9 15.68 -19.11 -7.36
CA GLN A 9 16.99 -18.85 -6.75
C GLN A 9 16.82 -18.01 -5.48
N THR A 10 17.28 -18.55 -4.37
CA THR A 10 17.50 -17.78 -3.14
C THR A 10 18.57 -16.73 -3.42
N LYS A 11 18.25 -15.47 -3.13
CA LYS A 11 19.17 -14.35 -3.28
C LYS A 11 19.40 -13.69 -1.93
N THR A 12 20.65 -13.32 -1.69
CA THR A 12 21.08 -12.65 -0.47
C THR A 12 21.63 -11.27 -0.81
N SER A 13 21.50 -10.33 0.12
CA SER A 13 22.06 -8.99 0.03
C SER A 13 22.61 -8.61 1.41
N LYS A 14 23.72 -7.89 1.43
CA LYS A 14 24.29 -7.33 2.66
C LYS A 14 23.76 -5.92 2.98
N GLU A 15 23.13 -5.28 2.01
CA GLU A 15 22.80 -3.84 2.05
C GLU A 15 21.30 -3.58 2.17
N GLY A 16 20.46 -4.56 1.82
CA GLY A 16 19.00 -4.45 1.90
C GLY A 16 18.29 -5.39 0.93
N LEU A 17 17.05 -5.75 1.26
CA LEU A 17 16.19 -6.62 0.46
C LEU A 17 14.79 -6.00 0.37
N ILE A 18 14.21 -6.02 -0.83
CA ILE A 18 12.82 -5.65 -1.10
C ILE A 18 12.10 -6.88 -1.66
N SER A 19 10.93 -7.19 -1.11
CA SER A 19 10.08 -8.29 -1.56
C SER A 19 8.64 -7.81 -1.61
N VAL A 20 8.10 -7.66 -2.82
CA VAL A 20 6.75 -7.15 -3.08
C VAL A 20 6.15 -7.86 -4.29
N SER A 21 4.83 -7.74 -4.49
CA SER A 21 4.08 -8.43 -5.55
C SER A 21 4.41 -7.96 -6.97
N HIS A 22 4.72 -6.67 -7.15
CA HIS A 22 4.97 -6.09 -8.46
C HIS A 22 6.45 -5.77 -8.72
N PRO A 23 7.04 -6.17 -9.87
CA PRO A 23 8.45 -5.89 -10.18
C PRO A 23 8.79 -4.40 -10.29
N LEU A 24 7.89 -3.57 -10.81
CA LEU A 24 8.10 -2.11 -10.86
C LEU A 24 8.13 -1.48 -9.46
N ALA A 25 7.24 -1.93 -8.55
CA ALA A 25 7.27 -1.47 -7.16
C ALA A 25 8.54 -1.97 -6.43
N ALA A 26 8.98 -3.20 -6.71
CA ALA A 26 10.24 -3.73 -6.18
C ALA A 26 11.45 -2.91 -6.65
N LYS A 27 11.45 -2.47 -7.91
CA LYS A 27 12.47 -1.58 -8.47
C LYS A 27 12.49 -0.24 -7.75
N ILE A 28 11.34 0.41 -7.58
CA ILE A 28 11.23 1.69 -6.88
C ILE A 28 11.73 1.58 -5.44
N GLY A 29 11.30 0.55 -4.71
CA GLY A 29 11.77 0.33 -3.34
C GLY A 29 13.29 0.13 -3.24
N LYS A 30 13.86 -0.63 -4.18
CA LYS A 30 15.32 -0.81 -4.28
C LYS A 30 16.01 0.53 -4.58
N ASP A 31 15.51 1.30 -5.53
CA ASP A 31 16.12 2.57 -5.92
C ASP A 31 16.07 3.61 -4.78
N VAL A 32 15.03 3.55 -3.92
CA VAL A 32 14.98 4.35 -2.68
C VAL A 32 16.06 3.94 -1.68
N LEU A 33 16.31 2.64 -1.50
CA LEU A 33 17.41 2.17 -0.65
C LEU A 33 18.79 2.60 -1.21
N ASP A 34 18.98 2.48 -2.53
CA ASP A 34 20.23 2.88 -3.18
C ASP A 34 20.50 4.40 -3.07
N GLN A 35 19.44 5.22 -2.96
CA GLN A 35 19.52 6.66 -2.70
C GLN A 35 19.84 7.01 -1.23
N GLY A 36 20.06 6.00 -0.37
CA GLY A 36 20.34 6.19 1.06
C GLY A 36 19.09 6.33 1.93
N GLY A 37 17.90 6.09 1.35
CA GLY A 37 16.66 5.95 2.10
C GLY A 37 16.70 4.72 3.02
N ASN A 38 15.80 4.70 3.99
CA ASN A 38 15.62 3.58 4.91
C ASN A 38 14.38 2.73 4.55
N ALA A 39 14.06 1.74 5.39
CA ALA A 39 12.92 0.86 5.16
C ALA A 39 11.56 1.59 5.17
N MET A 40 11.41 2.66 5.95
CA MET A 40 10.19 3.48 5.98
C MET A 40 10.05 4.33 4.71
N ASP A 41 11.15 4.91 4.22
CA ASP A 41 11.19 5.58 2.91
C ASP A 41 10.74 4.60 1.81
N ALA A 42 11.35 3.41 1.79
CA ALA A 42 11.06 2.38 0.78
C ALA A 42 9.60 1.92 0.84
N VAL A 43 9.03 1.69 2.02
CA VAL A 43 7.62 1.26 2.18
C VAL A 43 6.64 2.30 1.63
N ILE A 44 6.89 3.59 1.87
CA ILE A 44 6.05 4.68 1.33
C ILE A 44 6.07 4.65 -0.21
N ALA A 45 7.27 4.66 -0.81
CA ALA A 45 7.41 4.68 -2.26
C ALA A 45 6.87 3.40 -2.92
N ILE A 46 7.11 2.23 -2.32
CA ILE A 46 6.56 0.95 -2.76
C ILE A 46 5.04 0.99 -2.79
N GLN A 47 4.40 1.44 -1.70
CA GLN A 47 2.94 1.39 -1.62
C GLN A 47 2.29 2.42 -2.54
N LEU A 48 2.92 3.57 -2.77
CA LEU A 48 2.50 4.52 -3.81
C LEU A 48 2.64 3.92 -5.21
N ALA A 49 3.73 3.19 -5.48
CA ALA A 49 3.88 2.47 -6.74
C ALA A 49 2.82 1.37 -6.91
N LEU A 50 2.56 0.57 -5.88
CA LEU A 50 1.52 -0.47 -5.87
C LEU A 50 0.12 0.10 -6.10
N ASN A 51 -0.16 1.31 -5.61
CA ASN A 51 -1.42 2.01 -5.90
C ASN A 51 -1.62 2.26 -7.40
N VAL A 52 -0.54 2.30 -8.19
CA VAL A 52 -0.59 2.48 -9.65
C VAL A 52 -0.57 1.14 -10.37
N VAL A 53 0.38 0.27 -10.02
CA VAL A 53 0.63 -0.97 -10.78
C VAL A 53 -0.25 -2.15 -10.37
N GLU A 54 -0.84 -2.11 -9.16
CA GLU A 54 -1.78 -3.10 -8.63
C GLU A 54 -2.99 -2.41 -7.95
N PRO A 55 -3.74 -1.56 -8.69
CA PRO A 55 -4.73 -0.64 -8.10
C PRO A 55 -5.94 -1.36 -7.48
N PHE A 56 -6.21 -2.60 -7.90
CA PHE A 56 -7.28 -3.44 -7.36
C PHE A 56 -6.97 -4.02 -5.97
N ALA A 57 -5.70 -4.02 -5.55
CA ALA A 57 -5.25 -4.73 -4.35
C ALA A 57 -5.04 -3.80 -3.14
N SER A 58 -4.43 -2.64 -3.34
CA SER A 58 -4.05 -1.73 -2.23
C SER A 58 -3.94 -0.29 -2.71
N GLY A 59 -4.06 0.66 -1.78
CA GLY A 59 -3.91 2.06 -2.14
C GLY A 59 -4.27 3.09 -1.07
N ILE A 60 -4.12 4.36 -1.43
CA ILE A 60 -4.45 5.51 -0.58
C ILE A 60 -5.95 5.62 -0.26
N GLY A 61 -6.80 4.90 -1.01
CA GLY A 61 -8.24 4.78 -0.76
C GLY A 61 -8.63 3.76 0.30
N GLY A 62 -7.67 3.04 0.90
CA GLY A 62 -7.94 1.98 1.88
C GLY A 62 -7.22 2.16 3.23
N GLY A 63 -6.95 1.03 3.86
CA GLY A 63 -6.26 0.90 5.14
C GLY A 63 -5.33 -0.31 5.18
N GLY A 64 -4.61 -0.46 6.28
CA GLY A 64 -3.67 -1.56 6.47
C GLY A 64 -2.93 -1.51 7.80
N TYR A 65 -1.96 -2.40 7.94
CA TYR A 65 -1.10 -2.51 9.10
C TYR A 65 0.35 -2.47 8.68
N LEU A 66 1.19 -1.73 9.40
CA LEU A 66 2.63 -1.70 9.20
C LEU A 66 3.32 -2.19 10.47
N LEU A 67 4.12 -3.24 10.35
CA LEU A 67 5.01 -3.68 11.42
C LEU A 67 6.40 -3.13 11.14
N TYR A 68 6.96 -2.45 12.13
CA TYR A 68 8.29 -1.86 12.05
C TYR A 68 9.16 -2.32 13.20
N TYR A 69 10.30 -2.92 12.87
CA TYR A 69 11.35 -3.21 13.82
C TYR A 69 12.38 -2.08 13.80
N GLU A 70 12.58 -1.44 14.95
CA GLU A 70 13.55 -0.38 15.12
C GLU A 70 14.83 -0.95 15.74
N GLN A 71 15.91 -1.03 14.96
CA GLN A 71 17.16 -1.64 15.41
C GLN A 71 17.81 -0.91 16.60
N SER A 72 17.71 0.43 16.66
CA SER A 72 18.34 1.24 17.71
C SER A 72 17.75 0.97 19.09
N THR A 73 16.45 0.66 19.16
CA THR A 73 15.73 0.38 20.41
C THR A 73 15.44 -1.11 20.60
N GLY A 74 15.61 -1.92 19.56
CA GLY A 74 15.22 -3.33 19.54
C GLY A 74 13.70 -3.56 19.61
N SER A 75 12.89 -2.52 19.43
CA SER A 75 11.44 -2.56 19.61
C SER A 75 10.69 -2.86 18.31
N ILE A 76 9.53 -3.49 18.43
CA ILE A 76 8.59 -3.65 17.32
C ILE A 76 7.40 -2.71 17.56
N THR A 77 7.12 -1.86 16.59
CA THR A 77 5.93 -1.00 16.56
C THR A 77 4.94 -1.53 15.52
N ALA A 78 3.68 -1.69 15.92
CA ALA A 78 2.58 -1.97 15.00
C ALA A 78 1.76 -0.69 14.78
N PHE A 79 1.74 -0.21 13.54
CA PHE A 79 0.87 0.88 13.13
C PHE A 79 -0.44 0.30 12.62
N ASP A 80 -1.53 0.65 13.30
CA ASP A 80 -2.89 0.38 12.85
C ASP A 80 -3.39 1.57 12.03
N ALA A 81 -3.53 1.34 10.73
CA ALA A 81 -4.15 2.27 9.79
C ALA A 81 -5.36 1.60 9.16
N ARG A 82 -6.18 0.91 9.96
CA ARG A 82 -7.45 0.36 9.50
C ARG A 82 -8.45 1.48 9.23
N GLU A 83 -9.26 1.29 8.21
CA GLU A 83 -10.34 2.21 7.88
C GLU A 83 -11.38 2.27 9.00
N THR A 84 -12.02 3.42 9.16
CA THR A 84 -13.04 3.65 10.18
C THR A 84 -14.40 3.90 9.54
N ALA A 85 -15.46 3.25 10.04
CA ALA A 85 -16.81 3.49 9.55
C ALA A 85 -17.21 4.97 9.72
N PRO A 86 -17.87 5.60 8.73
CA PRO A 86 -18.35 6.96 8.88
C PRO A 86 -19.36 7.08 10.02
N ALA A 87 -19.34 8.20 10.75
CA ALA A 87 -20.15 8.38 11.96
C ALA A 87 -21.68 8.27 11.77
N HIS A 88 -22.17 8.39 10.54
CA HIS A 88 -23.60 8.34 10.21
C HIS A 88 -24.06 6.98 9.65
N VAL A 89 -23.17 5.98 9.59
CA VAL A 89 -23.51 4.63 9.16
C VAL A 89 -23.73 3.76 10.39
N ASP A 90 -24.93 3.18 10.49
CA ASP A 90 -25.31 2.26 11.56
C ASP A 90 -25.69 0.88 11.01
N LYS A 91 -26.08 -0.02 11.91
CA LYS A 91 -26.48 -1.39 11.56
C LYS A 91 -27.70 -1.47 10.64
N GLN A 92 -28.61 -0.49 10.70
CA GLN A 92 -29.84 -0.51 9.91
C GLN A 92 -29.54 -0.33 8.42
N PHE A 93 -28.44 0.35 8.09
CA PHE A 93 -28.01 0.50 6.71
C PHE A 93 -27.78 -0.85 6.00
N TYR A 94 -27.40 -1.90 6.72
CA TYR A 94 -27.12 -3.22 6.17
C TYR A 94 -28.37 -4.09 5.98
N LEU A 95 -29.53 -3.63 6.46
CA LEU A 95 -30.79 -4.35 6.37
C LEU A 95 -31.71 -3.73 5.31
N ASP A 96 -32.53 -4.55 4.67
CA ASP A 96 -33.62 -4.13 3.80
C ASP A 96 -34.91 -3.81 4.58
N ASP A 97 -35.98 -3.48 3.86
CA ASP A 97 -37.27 -3.09 4.45
C ASP A 97 -37.98 -4.27 5.18
N SER A 98 -37.59 -5.51 4.88
CA SER A 98 -38.08 -6.71 5.58
C SER A 98 -37.27 -7.03 6.83
N GLY A 99 -36.14 -6.34 7.04
CA GLY A 99 -35.21 -6.58 8.14
C GLY A 99 -34.14 -7.62 7.85
N GLU A 100 -34.05 -8.11 6.61
CA GLU A 100 -33.03 -9.07 6.17
C GLU A 100 -31.77 -8.37 5.66
N TYR A 101 -30.63 -9.07 5.66
CA TYR A 101 -29.39 -8.49 5.14
C TYR A 101 -29.47 -8.25 3.63
N LYS A 102 -29.07 -7.05 3.21
CA LYS A 102 -28.87 -6.73 1.79
C LYS A 102 -27.83 -7.65 1.17
N SER A 103 -27.93 -7.86 -0.15
CA SER A 103 -27.01 -8.74 -0.85
C SER A 103 -25.57 -8.20 -0.82
N PHE A 104 -24.59 -9.09 -0.99
CA PHE A 104 -23.18 -8.70 -1.07
C PHE A 104 -22.93 -7.64 -2.15
N PHE A 105 -23.58 -7.77 -3.31
CA PHE A 105 -23.37 -6.85 -4.42
C PHE A 105 -23.97 -5.47 -4.13
N ASP A 106 -25.15 -5.42 -3.50
CA ASP A 106 -25.77 -4.15 -3.08
C ASP A 106 -24.91 -3.41 -2.07
N MET A 107 -24.22 -4.13 -1.17
CA MET A 107 -23.38 -3.51 -0.16
C MET A 107 -22.02 -3.09 -0.72
N THR A 108 -21.33 -3.95 -1.46
CA THR A 108 -19.94 -3.68 -1.89
C THR A 108 -19.81 -2.63 -2.99
N THR A 109 -20.90 -2.30 -3.69
CA THR A 109 -20.93 -1.26 -4.73
C THR A 109 -21.54 0.07 -4.26
N HIS A 110 -22.08 0.12 -3.04
CA HIS A 110 -22.81 1.28 -2.54
C HIS A 110 -21.91 2.25 -1.77
N GLY A 111 -21.82 3.52 -2.18
CA GLY A 111 -20.85 4.49 -1.62
C GLY A 111 -20.86 4.68 -0.10
N LYS A 112 -21.98 4.44 0.59
CA LYS A 112 -22.05 4.44 2.07
C LYS A 112 -21.24 3.33 2.75
N THR A 113 -20.78 2.30 2.04
CA THR A 113 -19.85 1.28 2.59
C THR A 113 -18.40 1.70 2.56
N VAL A 114 -18.07 2.83 1.93
CA VAL A 114 -16.71 3.37 1.93
C VAL A 114 -16.38 3.89 3.33
N ALA A 115 -15.50 3.18 4.02
CA ALA A 115 -14.90 3.60 5.28
C ALA A 115 -13.86 4.71 5.04
N VAL A 116 -13.57 5.50 6.08
CA VAL A 116 -12.59 6.60 6.00
C VAL A 116 -11.19 6.02 5.75
N PRO A 117 -10.52 6.35 4.63
CA PRO A 117 -9.19 5.84 4.31
C PRO A 117 -8.14 6.31 5.32
N ALA A 118 -7.21 5.43 5.66
CA ALA A 118 -6.24 5.67 6.73
C ALA A 118 -4.77 5.63 6.26
N ILE A 119 -4.47 5.04 5.09
CA ILE A 119 -3.12 5.02 4.51
C ILE A 119 -2.51 6.44 4.34
N PRO A 120 -3.23 7.48 3.86
CA PRO A 120 -2.66 8.83 3.77
C PRO A 120 -2.19 9.36 5.14
N LYS A 121 -2.94 9.05 6.21
CA LYS A 121 -2.58 9.47 7.56
C LYS A 121 -1.38 8.70 8.11
N LEU A 122 -1.30 7.41 7.81
CA LEU A 122 -0.13 6.59 8.14
C LEU A 122 1.13 7.17 7.48
N PHE A 123 1.08 7.46 6.18
CA PHE A 123 2.21 8.03 5.44
C PHE A 123 2.65 9.37 6.00
N ASP A 124 1.73 10.31 6.26
CA ASP A 124 2.05 11.58 6.91
C ASP A 124 2.78 11.36 8.24
N TYR A 125 2.28 10.42 9.05
CA TYR A 125 2.84 10.11 10.36
C TYR A 125 4.26 9.53 10.26
N ILE A 126 4.47 8.51 9.41
CA ILE A 126 5.75 7.81 9.31
C ILE A 126 6.78 8.64 8.55
N HIS A 127 6.37 9.39 7.54
CA HIS A 127 7.26 10.28 6.80
C HIS A 127 7.86 11.33 7.74
N LYS A 128 7.03 12.03 8.51
CA LYS A 128 7.50 13.08 9.44
C LYS A 128 8.44 12.59 10.54
N ARG A 129 8.45 11.29 10.85
CA ARG A 129 9.16 10.73 12.02
C ARG A 129 10.33 9.84 11.65
N TYR A 130 10.23 9.12 10.55
CA TYR A 130 11.17 8.08 10.19
C TYR A 130 11.79 8.27 8.81
N ALA A 131 11.19 9.05 7.89
CA ALA A 131 11.75 9.22 6.55
C ALA A 131 13.05 10.04 6.57
N LYS A 132 13.94 9.71 5.64
CA LYS A 132 15.16 10.47 5.34
C LYS A 132 15.04 11.25 4.04
N LEU A 133 14.28 10.74 3.08
CA LEU A 133 14.09 11.38 1.78
C LEU A 133 12.88 12.31 1.82
N SER A 134 12.78 13.22 0.85
CA SER A 134 11.63 14.12 0.77
C SER A 134 10.40 13.36 0.26
N LEU A 135 9.20 13.86 0.58
CA LEU A 135 7.97 13.26 0.05
C LEU A 135 7.95 13.29 -1.48
N GLU A 136 8.52 14.34 -2.07
CA GLU A 136 8.68 14.48 -3.52
C GLU A 136 9.50 13.32 -4.10
N ASP A 137 10.66 13.01 -3.52
CA ASP A 137 11.50 11.88 -3.95
C ASP A 137 10.76 10.54 -3.85
N LEU A 138 9.87 10.38 -2.86
CA LEU A 138 9.13 9.14 -2.62
C LEU A 138 7.88 8.97 -3.49
N ILE A 139 7.24 10.07 -3.91
CA ILE A 139 5.98 10.04 -4.68
C ILE A 139 6.20 10.16 -6.19
N ASN A 140 7.22 10.90 -6.63
CA ASN A 140 7.46 11.15 -8.05
C ASN A 140 7.56 9.88 -8.90
N PRO A 141 8.24 8.79 -8.47
CA PRO A 141 8.28 7.56 -9.27
C PRO A 141 6.89 6.95 -9.54
N ALA A 142 5.95 7.08 -8.59
CA ALA A 142 4.57 6.62 -8.79
C ALA A 142 3.78 7.57 -9.71
N ILE A 143 4.03 8.88 -9.61
CA ILE A 143 3.43 9.88 -10.51
C ILE A 143 3.87 9.62 -11.96
N GLU A 144 5.17 9.42 -12.18
CA GLU A 144 5.72 9.10 -13.50
C GLU A 144 5.09 7.83 -14.07
N LEU A 145 5.04 6.75 -13.28
CA LEU A 145 4.36 5.50 -13.69
C LEU A 145 2.88 5.70 -14.06
N ALA A 146 2.16 6.57 -13.34
CA ALA A 146 0.75 6.85 -13.62
C ALA A 146 0.55 7.69 -14.88
N ILE A 147 1.46 8.64 -15.16
CA ILE A 147 1.39 9.53 -16.33
C ILE A 147 1.83 8.82 -17.61
N GLU A 148 2.97 8.14 -17.56
CA GLU A 148 3.54 7.45 -18.72
C GLU A 148 2.82 6.14 -19.03
N GLY A 149 2.16 5.58 -18.00
CA GLY A 149 1.57 4.25 -18.06
C GLY A 149 2.61 3.14 -17.97
N HIS A 150 2.13 1.91 -17.86
CA HIS A 150 2.96 0.72 -17.86
C HIS A 150 2.20 -0.44 -18.49
N ALA A 151 2.92 -1.47 -18.92
CA ALA A 151 2.27 -2.70 -19.38
C ALA A 151 1.49 -3.33 -18.22
N ALA A 152 0.24 -3.74 -18.50
CA ALA A 152 -0.52 -4.57 -17.57
C ALA A 152 0.17 -5.93 -17.44
N ASN A 153 0.21 -6.46 -16.21
CA ASN A 153 0.66 -7.82 -15.98
C ASN A 153 -0.55 -8.77 -15.88
N TRP A 154 -0.28 -10.06 -15.77
CA TRP A 154 -1.34 -11.08 -15.68
C TRP A 154 -2.35 -10.86 -14.54
N ALA A 155 -1.93 -10.25 -13.43
CA ALA A 155 -2.79 -9.98 -12.29
C ALA A 155 -3.70 -8.80 -12.59
N THR A 156 -3.15 -7.71 -13.13
CA THR A 156 -3.95 -6.58 -13.60
C THR A 156 -4.97 -7.02 -14.65
N GLU A 157 -4.58 -7.82 -15.66
CA GLU A 157 -5.50 -8.34 -16.69
C GLU A 157 -6.64 -9.20 -16.13
N LYS A 158 -6.40 -9.89 -15.01
CA LYS A 158 -7.38 -10.77 -14.39
C LYS A 158 -8.32 -10.05 -13.42
N TYR A 159 -7.84 -9.01 -12.75
CA TYR A 159 -8.50 -8.40 -11.58
C TYR A 159 -8.89 -6.92 -11.78
N SER A 160 -8.56 -6.30 -12.92
CA SER A 160 -8.98 -4.94 -13.31
C SER A 160 -9.85 -4.98 -14.56
#